data_AF-A0A2W6ZD99-F1
#
_entry.id   AF-A0A2W6ZD99-F1
#
_cell.length_a   1.000
_cell.length_b   1.000
_cell.length_c   1.000
_cell.angle_alpha   90.00
_cell.angle_beta   90.00
_cell.angle_gamma   90.00
#
_symmetry.space_group_name_H-M   'P 1'
#
loop_
_entity.id
_entity.type
_entity.pdbx_description
1 polymer ?
#
loop_
_entity_poly.entity_id
_entity_poly.type
_entity_poly.pdbx_seq_one_letter_code
_entity_poly.pdbx_strand_id
1 'polypeptide(L)'
;MPPKWDDDKVAALRKGVEEGSTYGELTLIPALEGFSRNALIGKAQRIGLANRDRVEAGRHAAARQKAKADADDRKAALARRESATAANREAARALLASDPAAKAAQAAIAAAVTGRDFASNIRAAKADEIEAAKERVAAEAKAEPPARTGSIGWDQVESGVCKMPLWKTYTSPSLDEMRFCGAKAELGQAWCASCRKIAYNSPPARTGTVQGRAA
;
A
#
# COMPACT_ATOMS: atom_id res chain seq x y z
N MET A 1 -19.82 -33.81 -23.45
CA MET A 1 -18.53 -33.91 -24.17
C MET A 1 -18.02 -32.48 -24.36
N PRO A 2 -16.79 -32.13 -23.97
CA PRO A 2 -16.30 -30.76 -24.16
C PRO A 2 -16.33 -30.42 -25.66
N PRO A 3 -16.77 -29.21 -26.05
CA PRO A 3 -16.88 -28.85 -27.45
C PRO A 3 -15.49 -28.89 -28.11
N LYS A 4 -15.39 -29.64 -29.21
CA LYS A 4 -14.14 -29.81 -29.96
C LYS A 4 -13.88 -28.59 -30.84
N TRP A 5 -12.62 -28.22 -30.96
CA TRP A 5 -12.16 -27.18 -31.89
C TRP A 5 -12.02 -27.75 -33.28
N ASP A 6 -12.87 -27.29 -34.19
CA ASP A 6 -12.84 -27.61 -35.62
C ASP A 6 -12.40 -26.35 -36.40
N ASP A 7 -11.94 -26.54 -37.65
CA ASP A 7 -11.37 -25.46 -38.45
C ASP A 7 -12.38 -24.33 -38.73
N ASP A 8 -13.66 -24.66 -38.93
CA ASP A 8 -14.74 -23.67 -39.12
C ASP A 8 -14.91 -22.76 -37.89
N LYS A 9 -14.77 -23.31 -36.69
CA LYS A 9 -14.87 -22.55 -35.42
C LYS A 9 -13.64 -21.66 -35.22
N VAL A 10 -12.47 -22.13 -35.66
CA VAL A 10 -11.24 -21.31 -35.63
C VAL A 10 -11.33 -20.16 -36.64
N ALA A 11 -11.92 -20.40 -37.82
CA ALA A 11 -12.16 -19.36 -38.82
C ALA A 11 -13.18 -18.32 -38.32
N ALA A 12 -14.27 -18.74 -37.68
CA ALA A 12 -15.24 -17.85 -37.06
C ALA A 12 -14.61 -16.99 -35.94
N LEU A 13 -13.75 -17.59 -35.10
CA LEU A 13 -13.00 -16.86 -34.08
C LEU A 13 -12.03 -15.84 -34.68
N ARG A 14 -11.31 -16.20 -35.76
CA ARG A 14 -10.42 -15.27 -36.48
C ARG A 14 -11.18 -14.06 -37.00
N LYS A 15 -12.25 -14.33 -37.76
CA LYS A 15 -13.09 -13.30 -38.35
C LYS A 15 -13.66 -12.35 -37.30
N GLY A 16 -14.24 -12.88 -36.22
CA GLY A 16 -14.82 -12.04 -35.17
C GLY A 16 -13.79 -11.22 -34.39
N VAL A 17 -12.55 -11.69 -34.25
CA VAL A 17 -11.46 -10.92 -33.64
C VAL A 17 -10.95 -9.83 -34.59
N GLU A 18 -10.87 -10.10 -35.89
CA GLU A 18 -10.51 -9.13 -36.93
C GLU A 18 -11.57 -8.03 -37.10
N GLU A 19 -12.84 -8.40 -37.06
CA GLU A 19 -14.00 -7.47 -37.05
C GLU A 19 -14.07 -6.64 -35.75
N GLY A 20 -13.23 -6.95 -34.76
CA GLY A 20 -13.08 -6.15 -33.55
C GLY A 20 -14.12 -6.45 -32.47
N SER A 21 -14.91 -7.52 -32.59
CA SER A 21 -15.87 -7.94 -31.57
C SER A 21 -15.15 -8.35 -30.28
N THR A 22 -15.79 -8.11 -29.13
CA THR A 22 -15.22 -8.52 -27.85
C THR A 22 -15.38 -10.03 -27.64
N TYR A 23 -14.47 -10.68 -26.91
CA TYR A 23 -14.59 -12.12 -26.63
C TYR A 23 -15.90 -12.50 -25.90
N GLY A 24 -16.60 -11.55 -25.26
CA GLY A 24 -17.94 -11.78 -24.71
C GLY A 24 -19.02 -11.73 -25.79
N GLU A 25 -18.94 -10.81 -26.75
CA GLU A 25 -19.83 -10.81 -27.92
C GLU A 25 -19.62 -12.05 -28.79
N LEU A 26 -18.37 -12.53 -28.92
CA LEU A 26 -18.06 -13.74 -29.68
C LEU A 26 -18.72 -15.00 -29.09
N THR A 27 -19.04 -15.03 -27.79
CA THR A 27 -19.79 -16.15 -27.20
C THR A 27 -21.26 -16.21 -27.63
N LEU A 28 -21.78 -15.13 -28.22
CA LEU A 28 -23.16 -15.05 -28.74
C LEU A 28 -23.26 -15.49 -30.20
N ILE A 29 -22.14 -15.78 -30.86
CA ILE A 29 -22.12 -16.23 -32.25
C ILE A 29 -22.52 -17.72 -32.30
N PRO A 30 -23.50 -18.11 -33.15
CA PRO A 30 -23.96 -19.51 -33.23
C PRO A 30 -22.83 -20.52 -33.52
N ALA A 31 -21.86 -20.13 -34.34
CA ALA A 31 -20.70 -20.97 -34.66
C ALA A 31 -19.74 -21.22 -33.47
N LEU A 32 -19.81 -20.38 -32.42
CA LEU A 32 -18.98 -20.46 -31.21
C LEU A 32 -19.81 -20.80 -29.95
N GLU A 33 -21.05 -21.24 -30.14
CA GLU A 33 -21.94 -21.62 -29.06
C GLU A 33 -21.33 -22.77 -28.23
N GLY A 34 -21.44 -22.67 -26.91
CA GLY A 34 -20.88 -23.64 -25.96
C GLY A 34 -19.42 -23.42 -25.57
N PHE A 35 -18.69 -22.51 -26.22
CA PHE A 35 -17.37 -22.07 -25.74
C PHE A 35 -17.49 -20.90 -24.77
N SER A 36 -16.89 -21.03 -23.59
CA SER A 36 -16.83 -19.92 -22.64
C SER A 36 -15.88 -18.83 -23.12
N ARG A 37 -16.07 -17.59 -22.63
CA ARG A 37 -15.17 -16.46 -22.90
C ARG A 37 -13.69 -16.82 -22.67
N ASN A 38 -13.39 -17.56 -21.61
CA ASN A 38 -12.02 -18.01 -21.30
C ASN A 38 -11.49 -19.03 -22.31
N ALA A 39 -12.35 -19.91 -22.83
CA ALA A 39 -11.97 -20.85 -23.88
C ALA A 39 -11.64 -20.13 -25.19
N LEU A 40 -12.40 -19.08 -25.55
CA LEU A 40 -12.13 -18.24 -26.72
C LEU A 40 -10.83 -17.46 -26.57
N ILE A 41 -10.59 -16.81 -25.42
CA ILE A 41 -9.33 -16.10 -25.13
C ILE A 41 -8.13 -17.06 -25.23
N GLY A 42 -8.25 -18.23 -24.59
CA GLY A 42 -7.17 -19.22 -24.60
C GLY A 42 -6.87 -19.77 -25.99
N LYS A 43 -7.89 -19.98 -26.83
CA LYS A 43 -7.67 -20.41 -28.21
C LYS A 43 -7.08 -19.28 -29.05
N ALA A 44 -7.57 -18.04 -28.93
CA ALA A 44 -7.05 -16.87 -29.63
C ALA A 44 -5.56 -16.63 -29.32
N GLN A 45 -5.15 -16.81 -28.07
CA GLN A 45 -3.74 -16.74 -27.67
C GLN A 45 -2.88 -17.83 -28.32
N ARG A 46 -3.35 -19.09 -28.36
CA ARG A 46 -2.62 -20.21 -28.99
C ARG A 46 -2.46 -20.07 -30.50
N ILE A 47 -3.38 -19.37 -31.18
CA ILE A 47 -3.33 -19.14 -32.64
C ILE A 47 -2.79 -17.75 -33.03
N GLY A 48 -2.24 -17.00 -32.07
CA GLY A 48 -1.53 -15.74 -32.33
C GLY A 48 -2.42 -14.51 -32.59
N LEU A 49 -3.72 -14.58 -32.32
CA LEU A 49 -4.67 -13.48 -32.53
C LEU A 49 -4.80 -12.54 -31.33
N ALA A 50 -3.92 -12.68 -30.32
CA ALA A 50 -4.05 -11.93 -29.09
C ALA A 50 -3.73 -10.44 -29.31
N ASN A 51 -4.77 -9.62 -29.40
CA ASN A 51 -4.70 -8.15 -29.28
C ASN A 51 -4.28 -7.75 -27.86
N ARG A 52 -2.99 -7.95 -27.54
CA ARG A 52 -2.37 -7.66 -26.22
C ARG A 52 -2.62 -6.21 -25.80
N ASP A 53 -2.55 -5.29 -26.76
CA ASP A 53 -2.72 -3.86 -26.51
C ASP A 53 -4.16 -3.51 -26.09
N ARG A 54 -5.16 -4.23 -26.61
CA ARG A 54 -6.57 -4.04 -26.25
C ARG A 54 -6.93 -4.64 -24.89
N VAL A 55 -6.33 -5.79 -24.55
CA VAL A 55 -6.53 -6.42 -23.24
C VAL A 55 -5.93 -5.57 -22.13
N GLU A 56 -4.74 -5.00 -22.35
CA GLU A 56 -4.13 -4.05 -21.42
C GLU A 56 -4.94 -2.75 -21.32
N ALA A 57 -5.38 -2.18 -22.44
CA ALA A 57 -6.24 -1.00 -22.43
C ALA A 57 -7.56 -1.22 -21.66
N GLY A 58 -8.19 -2.39 -21.81
CA GLY A 58 -9.40 -2.77 -21.07
C GLY A 58 -9.16 -2.95 -19.57
N ARG A 59 -8.02 -3.53 -19.17
CA ARG A 59 -7.62 -3.64 -17.76
C ARG A 59 -7.36 -2.28 -17.13
N HIS A 60 -6.68 -1.39 -17.84
CA HIS A 60 -6.45 -0.02 -17.38
C HIS A 60 -7.74 0.79 -17.26
N ALA A 61 -8.69 0.61 -18.19
CA ALA A 61 -10.00 1.27 -18.12
C ALA A 61 -10.83 0.77 -16.91
N ALA A 62 -10.88 -0.54 -16.69
CA ALA A 62 -11.58 -1.13 -15.53
C ALA A 62 -10.95 -0.70 -14.20
N ALA A 63 -9.62 -0.63 -14.12
CA ALA A 63 -8.91 -0.16 -12.92
C ALA A 63 -9.21 1.33 -12.63
N ARG A 64 -9.26 2.18 -13.66
CA ARG A 64 -9.62 3.60 -13.51
C ARG A 64 -11.07 3.80 -13.06
N GLN A 65 -12.00 2.99 -13.57
CA GLN A 65 -13.40 3.05 -13.14
C GLN A 65 -13.57 2.64 -11.69
N LYS A 66 -12.91 1.55 -11.27
CA LYS A 66 -12.92 1.11 -9.87
C LYS A 66 -12.32 2.17 -8.94
N ALA A 67 -11.17 2.74 -9.31
CA ALA A 67 -10.54 3.80 -8.52
C ALA A 67 -11.41 5.06 -8.38
N LYS A 68 -12.20 5.39 -9.42
CA LYS A 68 -13.15 6.50 -9.36
C LYS A 68 -14.31 6.21 -8.40
N ALA A 69 -14.87 5.00 -8.46
CA ALA A 69 -15.93 4.57 -7.53
C ALA A 69 -15.44 4.57 -6.07
N ASP A 70 -14.24 4.03 -5.81
CA ASP A 70 -13.62 4.03 -4.48
C ASP A 70 -13.36 5.47 -3.95
N ALA A 71 -13.03 6.41 -4.84
CA ALA A 71 -12.83 7.81 -4.48
C ALA A 71 -14.15 8.53 -4.13
N ASP A 72 -15.21 8.27 -4.90
CA ASP A 72 -16.54 8.84 -4.66
C ASP A 72 -17.14 8.31 -3.35
N ASP A 73 -16.98 7.02 -3.05
CA ASP A 73 -17.41 6.40 -1.79
C ASP A 73 -16.67 6.98 -0.58
N ARG A 74 -15.35 7.18 -0.70
CA ARG A 74 -14.56 7.83 0.36
C ARG A 74 -15.02 9.27 0.60
N LYS A 75 -15.30 10.02 -0.46
CA LYS A 75 -15.81 11.39 -0.35
C LYS A 75 -17.18 11.43 0.34
N ALA A 76 -18.06 10.50 0.01
CA ALA A 76 -19.36 10.37 0.67
C ALA A 76 -19.24 9.99 2.17
N ALA A 77 -18.29 9.11 2.51
CA ALA A 77 -18.03 8.73 3.89
C ALA A 77 -17.46 9.88 4.73
N LEU A 78 -16.57 10.70 4.15
CA LEU A 78 -16.04 11.92 4.77
C LEU A 78 -17.17 12.92 5.05
N ALA A 79 -18.04 13.20 4.07
CA ALA A 79 -19.16 14.12 4.24
C ALA A 79 -20.14 13.66 5.35
N ARG A 80 -20.41 12.35 5.45
CA ARG A 80 -21.25 11.78 6.53
C ARG A 80 -20.59 11.91 7.91
N ARG A 81 -19.28 11.78 7.99
CA ARG A 81 -18.54 11.97 9.26
C ARG A 81 -18.56 13.42 9.69
N GLU A 82 -18.35 14.35 8.76
CA GLU A 82 -18.41 15.78 9.03
C GLU A 82 -19.79 16.20 9.53
N SER A 83 -20.86 15.75 8.89
CA SER A 83 -22.23 16.05 9.35
C SER A 83 -22.54 15.44 10.72
N ALA A 84 -22.11 14.21 10.99
CA ALA A 84 -22.27 13.58 12.31
C ALA A 84 -21.49 14.33 13.41
N THR A 85 -20.26 14.78 13.12
CA THR A 85 -19.49 15.60 14.08
C THR A 85 -20.10 16.98 14.31
N ALA A 86 -20.69 17.59 13.29
CA ALA A 86 -21.42 18.85 13.44
C ALA A 86 -22.65 18.67 14.35
N ALA A 87 -23.46 17.63 14.10
CA ALA A 87 -24.63 17.32 14.92
C ALA A 87 -24.26 17.02 16.39
N ASN A 88 -23.19 16.25 16.63
CA ASN A 88 -22.71 15.99 18.00
C ASN A 88 -22.22 17.26 18.70
N ARG A 89 -21.56 18.17 17.97
CA ARG A 89 -21.09 19.45 18.53
C ARG A 89 -22.27 20.36 18.91
N GLU A 90 -23.32 20.36 18.09
CA GLU A 90 -24.54 21.13 18.36
C GLU A 90 -25.31 20.56 19.54
N ALA A 91 -25.46 19.23 19.63
CA ALA A 91 -26.06 18.55 20.77
C ALA A 91 -25.27 18.80 22.07
N ALA A 92 -23.93 18.73 22.02
CA ALA A 92 -23.09 19.05 23.17
C ALA A 92 -23.23 20.52 23.61
N ARG A 93 -23.34 21.45 22.66
CA ARG A 93 -23.58 22.87 22.96
C ARG A 93 -24.95 23.10 23.59
N ALA A 94 -25.99 22.40 23.13
CA ALA A 94 -27.32 22.46 23.72
C ALA A 94 -27.34 21.91 25.16
N LEU A 95 -26.65 20.78 25.41
CA LEU A 95 -26.52 20.18 26.73
C LEU A 95 -25.76 21.09 27.72
N LEU A 96 -24.69 21.74 27.26
CA LEU A 96 -23.92 22.69 28.06
C LEU A 96 -24.68 23.99 28.35
N ALA A 97 -25.64 24.37 27.50
CA ALA A 97 -26.44 25.59 27.68
C ALA A 97 -27.59 25.41 28.68
N SER A 98 -28.08 24.18 28.88
CA SER A 98 -29.19 23.88 29.78
C SER A 98 -28.78 23.59 31.23
N ASP A 99 -27.49 23.31 31.50
CA ASP A 99 -26.99 22.99 32.84
C ASP A 99 -26.28 24.20 33.51
N PRO A 100 -26.85 24.76 34.60
CA PRO A 100 -26.23 25.88 35.33
C PRO A 100 -24.90 25.53 36.01
N ALA A 101 -24.67 24.27 36.40
CA ALA A 101 -23.40 23.81 36.97
C ALA A 101 -22.30 23.74 35.90
N ALA A 102 -22.65 23.31 34.67
CA ALA A 102 -21.73 23.32 33.54
C ALA A 102 -21.30 24.74 33.15
N LYS A 103 -22.23 25.70 33.22
CA LYS A 103 -21.95 27.12 32.95
C LYS A 103 -21.01 27.74 33.99
N ALA A 104 -21.18 27.39 35.28
CA ALA A 104 -20.29 27.82 36.36
C ALA A 104 -18.87 27.21 36.22
N ALA A 105 -18.76 25.94 35.85
CA ALA A 105 -17.48 25.29 35.59
C ALA A 105 -16.75 25.92 34.39
N GLN A 106 -17.48 26.28 33.33
CA GLN A 106 -16.89 26.93 32.15
C GLN A 106 -16.38 28.35 32.46
N ALA A 107 -17.10 29.10 33.31
CA ALA A 107 -16.66 30.41 33.80
C ALA A 107 -15.40 30.30 34.68
N ALA A 108 -15.31 29.26 35.53
CA ALA A 108 -14.13 29.00 36.35
C ALA A 108 -12.90 28.61 35.52
N ILE A 109 -13.08 27.77 34.49
CA ILE A 109 -12.00 27.41 33.56
C ILE A 109 -11.56 28.63 32.73
N ALA A 110 -12.51 29.44 32.24
CA ALA A 110 -12.19 30.67 31.52
C ALA A 110 -11.41 31.67 32.40
N ALA A 111 -11.77 31.80 33.69
CA ALA A 111 -11.04 32.62 34.65
C ALA A 111 -9.62 32.06 34.94
N ALA A 112 -9.45 30.74 34.96
CA ALA A 112 -8.14 30.10 35.11
C ALA A 112 -7.25 30.27 33.86
N VAL A 113 -7.84 30.33 32.66
CA VAL A 113 -7.14 30.56 31.39
C VAL A 113 -6.78 32.04 31.16
N THR A 114 -7.57 32.98 31.70
CA THR A 114 -7.27 34.42 31.64
C THR A 114 -6.33 34.91 32.74
N GLY A 115 -6.05 34.06 33.74
CA GLY A 115 -4.90 34.22 34.62
C GLY A 115 -3.62 34.27 33.80
N ARG A 116 -2.77 35.28 34.08
CA ARG A 116 -1.68 35.80 33.24
C ARG A 116 -0.62 34.79 32.77
N ASP A 117 -0.69 33.51 33.16
CA ASP A 117 0.40 32.55 33.03
C ASP A 117 0.01 31.21 32.36
N PHE A 118 -1.20 31.05 31.81
CA PHE A 118 -1.61 29.78 31.19
C PHE A 118 -0.70 29.37 30.01
N ALA A 119 -0.38 30.30 29.11
CA ALA A 119 0.50 30.05 27.97
C ALA A 119 1.94 29.73 28.39
N SER A 120 2.43 30.34 29.47
CA SER A 120 3.78 30.09 30.01
C SER A 120 3.86 28.73 30.69
N ASN A 121 2.83 28.34 31.46
CA ASN A 121 2.77 27.02 32.11
C ASN A 121 2.65 25.88 31.09
N ILE A 122 1.83 26.04 30.04
CA ILE A 122 1.72 25.04 28.97
C ILE A 122 3.02 24.93 28.16
N ARG A 123 3.69 26.06 27.87
CA ARG A 123 4.98 26.04 27.17
C ARG A 123 6.08 25.40 28.01
N ALA A 124 6.13 25.68 29.32
CA ALA A 124 7.08 25.05 30.24
C ALA A 124 6.86 23.54 30.32
N ALA A 125 5.61 23.10 30.56
CA ALA A 125 5.30 21.67 30.64
C ALA A 125 5.60 20.91 29.33
N LYS A 126 5.31 21.52 28.16
CA LYS A 126 5.66 20.91 26.88
C LYS A 126 7.16 20.95 26.57
N ALA A 127 7.90 21.93 27.06
CA ALA A 127 9.35 22.00 26.86
C ALA A 127 10.04 20.83 27.57
N ASP A 128 9.65 20.54 28.81
CA ASP A 128 10.20 19.42 29.58
C ASP A 128 9.88 18.06 28.92
N GLU A 129 8.65 17.88 28.42
CA GLU A 129 8.25 16.66 27.71
C GLU A 129 8.97 16.48 26.37
N ILE A 130 9.21 17.58 25.64
CA ILE A 130 9.95 17.57 24.38
C ILE A 130 11.43 17.27 24.61
N GLU A 131 12.06 17.85 25.64
CA GLU A 131 13.46 17.56 25.97
C GLU A 131 13.64 16.12 26.45
N ALA A 132 12.74 15.61 27.31
CA ALA A 132 12.73 14.20 27.70
C ALA A 132 12.55 13.26 26.49
N ALA A 133 11.70 13.63 25.53
CA ALA A 133 11.53 12.86 24.30
C ALA A 133 12.78 12.89 23.41
N LYS A 134 13.44 14.04 23.27
CA LYS A 134 14.71 14.16 22.54
C LYS A 134 15.81 13.32 23.18
N GLU A 135 15.88 13.30 24.51
CA GLU A 135 16.87 12.50 25.24
C GLU A 135 16.62 10.99 25.06
N ARG A 136 15.35 10.55 25.06
CA ARG A 136 15.00 9.15 24.74
C ARG A 136 15.35 8.76 23.31
N VAL A 137 15.06 9.62 22.33
CA VAL A 137 15.43 9.39 20.92
C VAL A 137 16.94 9.39 20.74
N ALA A 138 17.67 10.25 21.45
CA ALA A 138 19.13 10.28 21.44
C ALA A 138 19.74 9.04 22.10
N ALA A 139 19.15 8.53 23.18
CA ALA A 139 19.55 7.29 23.82
C ALA A 139 19.32 6.08 22.90
N GLU A 140 18.19 6.05 22.18
CA GLU A 140 17.88 5.01 21.20
C GLU A 140 18.78 5.09 19.95
N ALA A 141 19.20 6.30 19.55
CA ALA A 141 20.16 6.51 18.46
C ALA A 141 21.60 6.14 18.85
N LYS A 142 21.96 6.26 20.14
CA LYS A 142 23.26 5.83 20.70
C LYS A 142 23.31 4.35 21.04
N ALA A 143 22.18 3.65 21.06
CA ALA A 143 22.16 2.20 21.15
C ALA A 143 22.80 1.64 19.88
N GLU A 144 24.07 1.24 20.00
CA GLU A 144 24.83 0.66 18.91
C GLU A 144 24.06 -0.57 18.38
N PRO A 145 23.76 -0.63 17.07
CA PRO A 145 23.09 -1.81 16.51
C PRO A 145 23.96 -3.03 16.84
N PRO A 146 23.36 -4.17 17.22
CA PRO A 146 24.14 -5.35 17.53
C PRO A 146 25.10 -5.62 16.38
N ALA A 147 26.39 -5.74 16.70
CA ALA A 147 27.44 -5.99 15.73
C ALA A 147 26.99 -7.16 14.84
N ARG A 148 27.09 -6.98 13.52
CA ARG A 148 26.70 -8.00 12.53
C ARG A 148 27.74 -9.13 12.55
N THR A 149 27.76 -9.93 13.61
CA THR A 149 28.80 -10.94 13.86
C THR A 149 28.49 -12.32 13.29
N GLY A 150 27.40 -12.50 12.54
CA GLY A 150 27.05 -13.79 11.98
C GLY A 150 26.30 -13.66 10.66
N SER A 151 27.03 -13.51 9.55
CA SER A 151 26.43 -13.81 8.26
C SER A 151 26.15 -15.30 8.19
N ILE A 152 24.92 -15.69 7.84
CA ILE A 152 24.55 -17.09 7.64
C ILE A 152 24.55 -17.45 6.16
N GLY A 153 24.86 -18.70 5.85
CA GLY A 153 24.70 -19.27 4.51
C GLY A 153 23.24 -19.58 4.19
N TRP A 154 22.95 -20.00 2.96
CA TRP A 154 21.61 -20.40 2.51
C TRP A 154 21.03 -21.56 3.33
N ASP A 155 21.88 -22.51 3.73
CA ASP A 155 21.54 -23.72 4.48
C ASP A 155 21.04 -23.44 5.91
N GLN A 156 21.39 -22.28 6.45
CA GLN A 156 21.09 -21.89 7.84
C GLN A 156 19.86 -20.95 7.95
N VAL A 157 19.15 -20.70 6.84
CA VAL A 157 18.02 -19.75 6.80
C VAL A 157 16.71 -20.41 7.26
N GLU A 158 16.47 -20.39 8.56
CA GLU A 158 15.24 -20.95 9.17
C GLU A 158 14.15 -19.88 9.45
N SER A 159 13.04 -20.29 10.07
CA SER A 159 12.04 -19.38 10.62
C SER A 159 12.58 -18.69 11.88
N GLY A 160 12.44 -17.36 11.98
CA GLY A 160 12.92 -16.60 13.15
C GLY A 160 14.35 -16.06 13.02
N VAL A 161 15.01 -16.25 11.87
CA VAL A 161 16.28 -15.59 11.51
C VAL A 161 16.08 -14.60 10.36
N CYS A 162 16.90 -13.55 10.36
CA CYS A 162 16.78 -12.44 9.42
C CYS A 162 17.29 -12.84 8.03
N LYS A 163 16.38 -12.83 7.06
CA LYS A 163 16.61 -13.23 5.67
C LYS A 163 17.06 -12.07 4.77
N MET A 164 17.69 -11.05 5.34
CA MET A 164 18.13 -9.88 4.56
C MET A 164 19.39 -10.25 3.79
N PRO A 165 19.40 -10.21 2.45
CA PRO A 165 20.61 -10.47 1.68
C PRO A 165 21.66 -9.39 1.94
N LEU A 166 22.92 -9.80 2.02
CA LEU A 166 24.05 -8.89 2.21
C LEU A 166 24.71 -8.46 0.89
N TRP A 167 24.35 -9.10 -0.23
CA TRP A 167 24.87 -8.72 -1.53
C TRP A 167 24.24 -7.41 -2.04
N LYS A 168 25.05 -6.55 -2.65
CA LYS A 168 24.65 -5.21 -3.09
C LYS A 168 24.08 -5.18 -4.51
N THR A 169 24.28 -6.23 -5.30
CA THR A 169 23.93 -6.28 -6.73
C THR A 169 22.71 -7.15 -6.99
N TYR A 170 21.92 -6.82 -8.00
CA TYR A 170 20.77 -7.64 -8.42
C TYR A 170 21.15 -8.99 -9.04
N THR A 171 22.43 -9.18 -9.35
CA THR A 171 22.98 -10.47 -9.77
C THR A 171 23.07 -11.38 -8.56
N SER A 172 22.27 -12.45 -8.57
CA SER A 172 22.37 -13.52 -7.58
C SER A 172 23.78 -14.12 -7.62
N PRO A 173 24.55 -14.04 -6.53
CA PRO A 173 25.84 -14.71 -6.44
C PRO A 173 25.66 -16.23 -6.40
N SER A 174 26.75 -17.00 -6.50
CA SER A 174 26.69 -18.46 -6.34
C SER A 174 26.17 -18.84 -4.93
N LEU A 175 25.67 -20.06 -4.76
CA LEU A 175 25.07 -20.51 -3.49
C LEU A 175 26.02 -20.37 -2.28
N ASP A 176 27.33 -20.53 -2.48
CA ASP A 176 28.36 -20.37 -1.43
C ASP A 176 28.62 -18.91 -1.03
N GLU A 177 28.35 -17.96 -1.93
CA GLU A 177 28.49 -16.52 -1.72
C GLU A 177 27.19 -15.85 -1.25
N MET A 178 26.06 -16.59 -1.28
CA MET A 178 24.78 -16.13 -0.76
C MET A 178 24.82 -16.02 0.76
N ARG A 179 25.11 -14.80 1.25
CA ARG A 179 25.12 -14.48 2.67
C ARG A 179 23.91 -13.65 3.08
N PHE A 180 23.31 -14.05 4.20
CA PHE A 180 22.17 -13.36 4.82
C PHE A 180 22.54 -12.84 6.20
N CYS A 181 21.78 -11.85 6.69
CA CYS A 181 22.05 -11.18 7.96
C CYS A 181 22.06 -12.09 9.18
N GLY A 182 21.21 -13.13 9.26
CA GLY A 182 21.25 -14.14 10.33
C GLY A 182 20.80 -13.69 11.73
N ALA A 183 20.59 -12.40 11.97
CA ALA A 183 20.11 -11.88 13.25
C ALA A 183 18.70 -12.39 13.61
N LYS A 184 18.36 -12.44 14.91
CA LYS A 184 17.02 -12.87 15.36
C LYS A 184 15.92 -11.97 14.76
N ALA A 185 14.95 -12.60 14.10
CA ALA A 185 13.74 -11.96 13.61
C ALA A 185 12.57 -12.29 14.55
N GLU A 186 11.68 -11.34 14.77
CA GLU A 186 10.45 -11.57 15.55
C GLU A 186 9.54 -12.55 14.81
N LEU A 187 8.73 -13.31 15.56
CA LEU A 187 7.79 -14.26 14.98
C LEU A 187 6.83 -13.53 14.02
N GLY A 188 6.72 -14.05 12.80
CA GLY A 188 5.94 -13.43 11.73
C GLY A 188 6.67 -12.35 10.91
N GLN A 189 7.91 -11.99 11.26
CA GLN A 189 8.73 -11.04 10.52
C GLN A 189 9.83 -11.75 9.71
N ALA A 190 10.04 -11.31 8.46
CA ALA A 190 11.09 -11.87 7.59
C ALA A 190 12.50 -11.34 7.94
N TRP A 191 12.58 -10.20 8.62
CA TRP A 191 13.83 -9.50 8.91
C TRP A 191 13.90 -8.99 10.35
N CYS A 192 15.11 -8.80 10.88
CA CYS A 192 15.35 -8.16 12.17
C CYS A 192 14.98 -6.66 12.14
N ALA A 193 14.85 -6.04 13.31
CA ALA A 193 14.45 -4.63 13.42
C ALA A 193 15.30 -3.66 12.57
N SER A 194 16.62 -3.89 12.51
CA SER A 194 17.54 -3.07 11.69
C SER A 194 17.28 -3.23 10.19
N CYS A 195 17.19 -4.46 9.70
CA CYS A 195 16.96 -4.75 8.29
C CYS A 195 15.57 -4.34 7.80
N ARG A 196 14.55 -4.39 8.67
CA ARG A 196 13.21 -3.85 8.34
C ARG A 196 13.23 -2.36 8.07
N LYS A 197 14.02 -1.58 8.83
CA LYS A 197 14.19 -0.13 8.58
C LYS A 197 14.81 0.12 7.20
N ILE A 198 15.79 -0.70 6.80
CA ILE A 198 16.41 -0.61 5.47
C ILE A 198 15.39 -0.95 4.38
N ALA A 199 14.59 -1.99 4.56
CA ALA A 199 13.66 -2.43 3.52
C ALA A 199 12.46 -1.50 3.32
N TYR A 200 11.88 -0.99 4.40
CA TYR A 200 10.62 -0.24 4.35
C TYR A 200 10.78 1.27 4.52
N ASN A 201 11.88 1.71 5.12
CA ASN A 201 12.11 3.12 5.45
C ASN A 201 13.25 3.74 4.62
N SER A 202 13.83 2.99 3.66
CA SER A 202 14.74 3.60 2.69
C SER A 202 13.96 4.54 1.78
N PRO A 203 14.40 5.79 1.60
CA PRO A 203 13.82 6.66 0.57
C PRO A 203 13.92 5.95 -0.78
N PRO A 204 12.93 6.13 -1.68
CA PRO A 204 12.97 5.51 -3.00
C PRO A 204 14.32 5.84 -3.65
N ALA A 205 15.01 4.82 -4.15
CA ALA A 205 16.29 4.98 -4.82
C ALA A 205 16.15 6.06 -5.90
N ARG A 206 16.95 7.13 -5.80
CA ARG A 206 17.05 8.12 -6.88
C ARG A 206 17.61 7.40 -8.10
N THR A 207 16.73 7.05 -9.03
CA THR A 207 17.10 6.47 -10.31
C THR A 207 17.90 7.51 -11.09
N GLY A 208 19.18 7.19 -11.32
CA GLY A 208 20.15 7.79 -12.25
C GLY A 208 19.85 9.17 -12.84
N THR A 209 20.56 10.18 -12.37
CA THR A 209 20.95 11.30 -13.24
C THR A 209 21.86 10.76 -14.34
N VAL A 210 21.32 10.69 -15.56
CA VAL A 210 22.10 10.60 -16.79
C VAL A 210 23.03 11.82 -16.80
N GLN A 211 24.32 11.61 -16.53
CA GLN A 211 25.34 12.62 -16.79
C GLN A 211 25.36 12.89 -18.29
N GLY A 212 24.94 14.10 -18.66
CA GLY A 212 25.10 14.62 -20.00
C GLY A 212 26.59 14.62 -20.37
N ARG A 213 26.92 13.97 -21.48
CA ARG A 213 28.14 14.24 -22.24
C ARG A 213 28.09 15.71 -22.66
N ALA A 214 28.97 16.53 -22.08
CA ALA A 214 29.38 17.78 -22.70
C ALA A 214 30.31 17.43 -23.87
N ALA A 215 30.04 18.05 -25.02
CA ALA A 215 30.90 18.10 -26.19
C ALA A 215 32.11 18.99 -25.93
#